data_AF-A0A520FM35-F1
#
_entry.id   AF-A0A520FM35-F1
#
_cell.length_a   1.000
_cell.length_b   1.000
_cell.length_c   1.000
_cell.angle_alpha   90.00
_cell.angle_beta   90.00
_cell.angle_gamma   90.00
#
_symmetry.space_group_name_H-M   'P 1'
#
loop_
_entity.id
_entity.type
_entity.pdbx_description
1 polymer ?
#
loop_
_entity_poly.entity_id
_entity_poly.type
_entity_poly.pdbx_seq_one_letter_code
_entity_poly.pdbx_strand_id
1 'polypeptide(L)'
;MATRVFAAEELARLREFPEISREELFRYFTLTPADVAFVDPGRGRGPADRLGLAVALCTLSWLGARVGTHGPSSANRTARERTT
;
A
#
# COMPACT_ATOMS: atom_id res chain seq x y z
N MET A 1 -4.78 32.71 -10.47
CA MET A 1 -3.47 32.73 -9.79
C MET A 1 -3.28 31.38 -9.11
N ALA A 2 -2.60 30.44 -9.76
CA ALA A 2 -2.28 29.16 -9.14
C ALA A 2 -1.14 29.40 -8.14
N THR A 3 -1.42 29.24 -6.86
CA THR A 3 -0.41 29.28 -5.80
C THR A 3 0.66 28.26 -6.16
N ARG A 4 1.90 28.68 -6.45
CA ARG A 4 3.02 27.74 -6.61
C ARG A 4 3.34 27.19 -5.23
N VAL A 5 2.77 26.02 -4.92
CA VAL A 5 2.96 25.32 -3.64
C VAL A 5 4.33 24.63 -3.58
N PHE A 6 4.97 24.40 -4.73
CA PHE A 6 6.25 23.69 -4.85
C PHE A 6 7.27 24.47 -5.69
N ALA A 7 8.55 24.34 -5.34
CA ALA A 7 9.67 24.81 -6.16
C ALA A 7 9.78 23.99 -7.46
N ALA A 8 10.45 24.51 -8.49
CA ALA A 8 10.56 23.84 -9.79
C ALA A 8 11.31 22.50 -9.68
N GLU A 9 12.30 22.44 -8.79
CA GLU A 9 13.11 21.28 -8.48
C GLU A 9 12.33 20.21 -7.72
N GLU A 10 11.44 20.64 -6.81
CA GLU A 10 10.52 19.73 -6.11
C GLU A 10 9.51 19.13 -7.10
N LEU A 11 9.00 19.95 -8.01
CA LEU A 11 8.05 19.53 -9.02
C LEU A 11 8.70 18.59 -10.06
N ALA A 12 9.98 18.77 -10.37
CA ALA A 12 10.76 17.84 -11.18
C ALA A 12 10.93 16.48 -10.46
N ARG A 13 11.30 16.47 -9.18
CA ARG A 13 11.38 15.23 -8.37
C ARG A 13 10.05 14.52 -8.23
N LEU A 14 8.94 15.26 -8.10
CA LEU A 14 7.60 14.66 -8.08
C LEU A 14 7.21 14.05 -9.43
N ARG A 15 7.74 14.54 -10.55
CA ARG A 15 7.53 13.95 -11.88
C ARG A 15 8.40 12.72 -12.14
N GLU A 16 9.49 12.56 -11.39
CA GLU A 16 10.30 11.34 -11.38
C GLU A 16 9.62 10.20 -10.62
N PHE A 17 8.53 10.48 -9.87
CA PHE A 17 7.73 9.41 -9.29
C PHE A 17 7.17 8.55 -10.42
N PRO A 18 7.34 7.24 -10.31
CA PRO A 18 6.97 6.36 -11.39
C PRO A 18 5.45 6.28 -11.51
N GLU A 19 4.98 6.35 -12.76
CA GLU A 19 3.57 6.17 -13.06
C GLU A 19 3.15 4.73 -12.72
N ILE A 20 2.00 4.61 -12.04
CA ILE A 20 1.40 3.32 -11.71
C ILE A 20 0.55 2.84 -12.88
N SER A 21 0.82 1.64 -13.39
CA SER A 21 0.01 1.06 -14.47
C SER A 21 -1.34 0.56 -13.93
N ARG A 22 -2.30 0.31 -14.84
CA ARG A 22 -3.59 -0.30 -14.46
C ARG A 22 -3.40 -1.69 -13.87
N GLU A 23 -2.48 -2.49 -14.41
CA GLU A 23 -2.16 -3.82 -13.88
C GLU A 23 -1.54 -3.74 -12.48
N GLU A 24 -0.68 -2.75 -12.24
CA GLU A 24 -0.10 -2.50 -10.91
C GLU A 24 -1.18 -2.06 -9.91
N LEU A 25 -2.14 -1.24 -10.32
CA LEU A 25 -3.31 -0.91 -9.48
C LEU A 25 -4.07 -2.18 -9.08
N PHE A 26 -4.41 -3.04 -10.03
CA PHE A 26 -5.12 -4.29 -9.70
C PHE A 26 -4.29 -5.20 -8.78
N ARG A 27 -2.97 -5.24 -8.96
CA ARG A 27 -2.10 -6.12 -8.19
C ARG A 27 -1.86 -5.62 -6.77
N TYR A 28 -1.57 -4.34 -6.60
CA TYR A 28 -1.11 -3.77 -5.34
C TYR A 28 -2.19 -3.02 -4.57
N PHE A 29 -3.24 -2.55 -5.23
CA PHE A 29 -4.36 -1.83 -4.59
C PHE A 29 -5.60 -2.70 -4.38
N THR A 30 -5.47 -4.02 -4.55
CA THR A 30 -6.48 -4.99 -4.15
C THR A 30 -6.09 -5.59 -2.80
N LEU A 31 -6.88 -5.29 -1.77
CA LEU A 31 -6.70 -5.85 -0.44
C LEU A 31 -7.07 -7.35 -0.45
N THR A 32 -6.21 -8.18 0.13
CA THR A 32 -6.53 -9.59 0.39
C THR A 32 -7.41 -9.71 1.64
N PRO A 33 -8.10 -10.85 1.85
CA PRO A 33 -8.90 -11.05 3.07
C PRO A 33 -8.11 -10.85 4.38
N ALA A 34 -6.82 -11.19 4.38
CA ALA A 34 -5.95 -10.96 5.53
C ALA A 34 -5.69 -9.45 5.77
N ASP A 35 -5.56 -8.66 4.71
CA ASP A 35 -5.36 -7.22 4.81
C ASP A 35 -6.64 -6.54 5.28
N VAL A 36 -7.80 -7.01 4.83
CA VAL A 36 -9.11 -6.54 5.32
C VAL A 36 -9.26 -6.83 6.81
N ALA A 37 -8.93 -8.05 7.26
CA ALA A 37 -8.97 -8.40 8.69
C ALA A 37 -7.95 -7.58 9.51
N PHE A 38 -6.81 -7.24 8.93
CA PHE A 38 -5.85 -6.34 9.56
C PHE A 38 -6.38 -4.91 9.65
N VAL A 39 -7.00 -4.36 8.60
CA VAL A 39 -7.52 -2.99 8.55
C VAL A 39 -8.75 -2.82 9.43
N ASP A 40 -9.68 -3.78 9.40
CA ASP A 40 -10.91 -3.76 10.16
C ASP A 40 -11.03 -4.99 11.09
N PRO A 41 -10.44 -4.92 12.29
CA PRO A 41 -10.54 -5.97 13.29
C PRO A 41 -11.91 -5.99 14.00
N GLY A 42 -12.89 -5.20 13.54
CA GLY A 42 -14.24 -5.13 14.09
C GLY A 42 -14.40 -4.23 15.32
N ARG A 43 -13.31 -3.70 15.91
CA ARG A 43 -13.33 -2.78 17.06
C ARG A 43 -12.14 -1.81 17.02
N GLY A 44 -12.31 -0.61 17.56
CA GLY A 44 -11.20 0.31 17.87
C GLY A 44 -10.69 1.22 16.75
N ARG A 45 -11.08 1.02 15.48
CA ARG A 45 -10.70 1.93 14.37
C ARG A 45 -11.89 2.64 13.74
N GLY A 46 -11.75 3.95 13.56
CA GLY A 46 -12.73 4.77 12.84
C GLY A 46 -12.61 4.64 11.31
N PRO A 47 -13.61 5.08 10.54
CA PRO A 47 -13.61 4.96 9.07
C PRO A 47 -12.40 5.60 8.38
N ALA A 48 -11.96 6.77 8.86
CA ALA A 48 -10.80 7.46 8.29
C ALA A 48 -9.48 6.71 8.54
N ASP A 49 -9.32 6.12 9.73
CA ASP A 49 -8.14 5.32 10.09
C ASP A 49 -8.07 4.04 9.26
N ARG A 50 -9.23 3.38 9.04
CA ARG A 50 -9.32 2.20 8.17
C ARG A 50 -8.92 2.53 6.72
N LEU A 51 -9.39 3.66 6.19
CA LEU A 51 -9.01 4.11 4.85
C LEU A 51 -7.51 4.42 4.76
N GLY A 52 -6.97 5.13 5.75
CA GLY A 52 -5.54 5.44 5.81
C GLY A 52 -4.67 4.18 5.83
N LEU A 53 -5.04 3.19 6.64
CA LEU A 53 -4.34 1.90 6.72
C LEU A 53 -4.43 1.10 5.42
N ALA A 54 -5.60 1.06 4.78
CA ALA A 54 -5.78 0.42 3.48
C ALA A 54 -4.85 1.02 2.42
N VAL A 55 -4.83 2.36 2.32
CA VAL A 55 -3.95 3.07 1.37
C VAL A 55 -2.48 2.83 1.70
N ALA A 56 -2.10 2.86 2.98
CA ALA A 56 -0.73 2.63 3.42
C ALA A 56 -0.25 1.21 3.07
N LEU A 57 -1.05 0.18 3.32
CA LEU A 57 -0.71 -1.21 2.96
C LEU A 57 -0.50 -1.40 1.46
N CYS A 58 -1.41 -0.88 0.64
CA CYS A 58 -1.31 -0.96 -0.81
C CYS A 58 -0.04 -0.26 -1.33
N THR A 59 0.24 0.94 -0.79
CA THR A 59 1.41 1.74 -1.18
C THR A 59 2.71 1.08 -0.74
N LEU A 60 2.77 0.53 0.48
CA LEU A 60 3.93 -0.21 0.98
C LEU A 60 4.22 -1.46 0.15
N SER A 61 3.17 -2.18 -0.27
CA SER A 61 3.29 -3.36 -1.14
C SER A 61 3.86 -2.99 -2.53
N TRP A 62 3.36 -1.90 -3.12
CA TRP A 62 3.87 -1.38 -4.41
C TRP A 62 5.33 -0.91 -4.29
N LEU A 63 5.68 -0.16 -3.24
CA LEU A 63 7.05 0.29 -3.01
C LEU A 63 8.01 -0.87 -2.76
N GLY A 64 7.62 -1.88 -1.98
CA GLY A 64 8.44 -3.06 -1.70
C GLY A 64 8.82 -3.83 -2.97
N ALA A 65 7.86 -3.99 -3.89
CA ALA A 65 8.13 -4.62 -5.17
C ALA A 65 9.16 -3.87 -6.04
N ARG A 66 9.25 -2.54 -5.90
CA ARG A 66 10.18 -1.69 -6.67
C ARG A 66 11.58 -1.61 -6.06
N VAL A 67 11.69 -1.66 -4.74
CA VAL A 67 12.98 -1.56 -4.04
C VAL A 67 13.75 -2.90 -4.08
N GLY A 68 13.16 -3.95 -4.66
CA GLY A 68 13.75 -5.29 -4.63
C GLY A 68 13.87 -5.82 -3.19
N THR A 69 13.17 -5.19 -2.24
CA THR A 69 12.99 -5.76 -0.93
C THR A 69 12.05 -6.94 -1.12
N HIS A 70 12.62 -8.14 -1.12
CA HIS A 70 11.94 -9.32 -0.62
C HIS A 70 11.65 -9.13 0.89
N GLY A 71 11.02 -8.01 1.27
CA GLY A 71 10.43 -7.78 2.57
C GLY A 71 9.25 -8.73 2.72
N PRO A 72 8.96 -9.14 3.97
CA PRO A 72 8.56 -10.49 4.33
C PRO A 72 7.54 -11.00 3.33
N SER A 73 8.04 -11.85 2.43
CA SER A 73 7.20 -12.62 1.53
C SER A 73 6.06 -13.21 2.35
N SER A 74 4.89 -13.30 1.73
CA SER A 74 3.66 -13.96 2.19
C SER A 74 3.84 -15.39 2.74
N ALA A 75 5.07 -15.89 2.90
CA ALA A 75 5.51 -17.10 3.55
C ALA A 75 5.01 -17.30 4.99
N ASN A 76 4.56 -16.26 5.70
CA ASN A 76 3.93 -16.46 7.01
C ASN A 76 2.41 -16.77 6.92
N ARG A 77 1.84 -16.88 5.71
CA ARG A 77 0.41 -17.14 5.49
C ARG A 77 0.04 -18.63 5.45
N THR A 78 0.99 -19.54 5.28
CA THR A 78 0.72 -21.00 5.17
C THR A 78 0.96 -21.79 6.46
N ALA A 79 1.42 -21.15 7.55
CA ALA A 79 1.79 -21.85 8.78
C ALA A 79 0.61 -22.08 9.77
N ARG A 80 -0.58 -21.52 9.52
CA ARG A 80 -1.74 -21.65 10.44
C ARG A 80 -2.90 -22.52 9.93
N GLU A 81 -2.73 -23.19 8.80
CA GLU A 81 -3.72 -24.14 8.24
C GLU A 81 -3.32 -25.62 8.40
N ARG A 82 -2.22 -25.93 9.11
CA ARG A 82 -1.71 -27.31 9.29
C ARG A 82 -1.56 -27.75 10.75
N THR A 83 -2.45 -27.31 11.63
CA THR A 83 -2.57 -27.93 12.96
C THR A 83 -4.04 -28.13 13.28
N THR A 84 -4.58 -29.20 12.70
CA THR A 84 -5.61 -30.04 13.34
C THR A 84 -4.86 -31.06 14.18
#